data_AF-A0A9X1Z8Y6-F1
#
_entry.id   AF-A0A9X1Z8Y6-F1
#
_cell.length_a   1.000
_cell.length_b   1.000
_cell.length_c   1.000
_cell.angle_alpha   90.00
_cell.angle_beta   90.00
_cell.angle_gamma   90.00
#
_symmetry.space_group_name_H-M   'P 1'
#
loop_
_entity.id
_entity.type
_entity.pdbx_description
1 polymer ?
#
loop_
_entity_poly.entity_id
_entity_poly.type
_entity_poly.pdbx_seq_one_letter_code
_entity_poly.pdbx_strand_id
1 'polypeptide(L)'
;MLLDTPICDFGWKAPDFTLKNPNGDAFTMSEHLGEKGLLIMFICNHCPYVKAIASRLAKDTQQLMAEGINVLAVMSNDYQTVDADSPANMLRFAEQHGFSFPYLVDEDQHVGKQYGAVCTPDFFGFNHLGELQYRGRLDDARLEDDPNREPELVNAMQMIAAINKGPKQQTASMGCSIKWR
;
A
#
# COMPACT_ATOMS: atom_id res chain seq x y z
N MET A 1 18.28 -4.33 -0.54
CA MET A 1 18.53 -4.25 0.91
C MET A 1 17.21 -4.52 1.63
N LEU A 2 17.23 -5.13 2.80
CA LEU A 2 16.04 -5.24 3.66
C LEU A 2 15.94 -3.95 4.48
N LEU A 3 14.75 -3.36 4.55
CA LEU A 3 14.50 -2.11 5.27
C LEU A 3 13.22 -2.22 6.09
N ASP A 4 13.20 -1.48 7.19
CA ASP A 4 12.01 -1.21 7.99
C ASP A 4 11.45 0.17 7.63
N THR A 5 10.12 0.31 7.67
CA THR A 5 9.47 1.61 7.42
C THR A 5 9.70 2.57 8.60
N PRO A 6 9.83 3.88 8.34
CA PRO A 6 9.74 4.88 9.38
C PRO A 6 8.46 4.75 10.20
N ILE A 7 8.51 5.20 11.45
CA ILE A 7 7.32 5.32 12.30
C ILE A 7 6.40 6.41 11.71
N CYS A 8 5.09 6.19 11.83
CA CYS A 8 4.06 7.13 11.39
C CYS A 8 4.31 8.57 11.88
N ASP A 9 4.37 9.51 10.93
CA ASP A 9 4.34 10.95 11.17
C ASP A 9 2.88 11.43 11.19
N PHE A 10 2.25 11.32 12.36
CA PHE A 10 0.83 11.61 12.51
C PHE A 10 0.48 13.03 12.06
N GLY A 11 -0.54 13.15 11.20
CA GLY A 11 -0.96 14.45 10.70
C GLY A 11 -0.24 14.89 9.42
N TRP A 12 0.80 14.18 8.99
CA TRP A 12 1.46 14.47 7.72
C TRP A 12 0.44 14.41 6.57
N LYS A 13 0.36 15.49 5.80
CA LYS A 13 -0.59 15.61 4.70
C LYS A 13 -0.04 14.90 3.48
N ALA A 14 -0.79 13.91 2.99
CA ALA A 14 -0.48 13.22 1.75
C ALA A 14 -0.37 14.24 0.59
N PRO A 15 0.77 14.29 -0.11
CA PRO A 15 0.87 15.06 -1.32
C PRO A 15 0.05 14.41 -2.42
N ASP A 16 -0.73 15.21 -3.13
CA ASP A 16 -1.59 14.70 -4.19
C ASP A 16 -0.77 14.22 -5.40
N PHE A 17 -1.33 13.27 -6.16
CA PHE A 17 -0.74 12.75 -7.38
C PHE A 17 -1.80 12.23 -8.34
N THR A 18 -1.46 12.16 -9.63
CA THR A 18 -2.23 11.42 -10.63
C THR A 18 -1.31 10.41 -11.31
N LEU A 19 -1.64 9.12 -11.17
CA LEU A 19 -0.91 8.03 -11.81
C LEU A 19 -1.87 7.19 -12.67
N LYS A 20 -1.32 6.42 -13.59
CA LYS A 20 -2.10 5.50 -14.43
C LYS A 20 -1.93 4.06 -13.98
N ASN A 21 -2.97 3.25 -14.13
CA ASN A 21 -2.84 1.79 -14.09
C ASN A 21 -2.18 1.27 -15.40
N PRO A 22 -1.81 -0.02 -15.48
CA PRO A 22 -1.29 -0.61 -16.72
C PRO A 22 -2.21 -0.54 -17.95
N ASN A 23 -3.52 -0.34 -17.76
CA ASN A 23 -4.49 -0.17 -18.85
C ASN A 23 -4.57 1.27 -19.38
N GLY A 24 -3.88 2.21 -18.71
CA GLY A 24 -3.85 3.62 -19.07
C GLY A 24 -4.91 4.48 -18.39
N ASP A 25 -5.76 3.90 -17.54
CA ASP A 25 -6.76 4.65 -16.77
C ASP A 25 -6.07 5.48 -15.70
N ALA A 26 -6.42 6.76 -15.60
CA ALA A 26 -5.83 7.70 -14.66
C ALA A 26 -6.60 7.72 -13.33
N PHE A 27 -5.85 7.81 -12.23
CA PHE A 27 -6.36 7.86 -10.86
C PHE A 27 -5.67 9.01 -10.13
N THR A 28 -6.46 9.95 -9.61
CA THR A 28 -5.98 11.05 -8.76
C THR A 28 -6.23 10.71 -7.30
N MET A 29 -5.23 10.90 -6.43
CA MET A 29 -5.32 10.58 -5.00
C MET A 29 -6.44 11.36 -4.32
N SER A 30 -6.55 12.67 -4.55
CA SER A 30 -7.59 13.50 -3.94
C SER A 30 -9.01 13.08 -4.31
N GLU A 31 -9.21 12.55 -5.53
CA GLU A 31 -10.51 12.04 -6.00
C GLU A 31 -10.85 10.68 -5.38
N HIS A 32 -9.84 9.95 -4.91
CA HIS A 32 -9.97 8.67 -4.23
C HIS A 32 -9.99 8.79 -2.71
N LEU A 33 -9.75 9.97 -2.15
CA LEU A 33 -9.88 10.21 -0.73
C LEU A 33 -11.36 10.24 -0.34
N GLY A 34 -11.84 9.15 0.27
CA GLY A 34 -13.24 9.02 0.69
C GLY A 34 -13.51 9.49 2.11
N GLU A 35 -14.79 9.56 2.48
CA GLU A 35 -15.27 9.92 3.82
C GLU A 35 -14.76 8.99 4.93
N LYS A 36 -14.37 7.76 4.60
CA LYS A 36 -13.80 6.78 5.54
C LYS A 36 -12.27 6.68 5.45
N GLY A 37 -11.63 7.55 4.67
CA GLY A 37 -10.19 7.56 4.46
C GLY A 37 -9.74 6.77 3.25
N LEU A 38 -8.42 6.65 3.13
CA LEU A 38 -7.73 6.04 2.00
C LEU A 38 -6.51 5.27 2.49
N LEU A 39 -6.33 4.06 1.99
CA LEU A 39 -5.09 3.29 2.10
C LEU A 39 -4.28 3.44 0.81
N ILE A 40 -3.04 3.90 0.93
CA ILE A 40 -2.05 3.88 -0.15
C ILE A 40 -0.97 2.87 0.20
N MET A 41 -0.59 2.02 -0.75
CA MET A 41 0.44 0.99 -0.51
C MET A 41 1.46 0.94 -1.63
N PHE A 42 2.74 0.99 -1.27
CA PHE A 42 3.84 0.79 -2.19
C PHE A 42 4.21 -0.69 -2.18
N ILE A 43 3.96 -1.37 -3.29
CA ILE A 43 4.16 -2.81 -3.44
C ILE A 43 4.95 -3.12 -4.71
N CYS A 44 5.31 -4.39 -4.91
CA CYS A 44 5.88 -4.86 -6.17
C CYS A 44 5.56 -6.34 -6.41
N ASN A 45 5.93 -6.88 -7.57
CA ASN A 45 5.52 -8.22 -7.97
C ASN A 45 6.59 -9.27 -7.66
N HIS A 46 7.86 -8.87 -7.60
CA HIS A 46 8.98 -9.82 -7.45
C HIS A 46 9.42 -10.06 -6.00
N CYS A 47 9.16 -9.11 -5.09
CA CYS A 47 9.65 -9.17 -3.71
C CYS A 47 9.05 -10.38 -2.97
N PRO A 48 9.88 -11.23 -2.34
CA PRO A 48 9.38 -12.40 -1.60
C PRO A 48 8.45 -12.00 -0.44
N TYR A 49 8.66 -10.85 0.18
CA TYR A 49 7.80 -10.33 1.25
C TYR A 49 6.41 -9.97 0.73
N VAL A 50 6.33 -9.31 -0.43
CA VAL A 50 5.02 -8.98 -1.05
C VAL A 50 4.32 -10.26 -1.52
N LYS A 51 5.05 -11.18 -2.17
CA LYS A 51 4.50 -12.47 -2.59
C LYS A 51 3.93 -13.28 -1.43
N ALA A 52 4.62 -13.30 -0.29
CA ALA A 52 4.18 -14.03 0.89
C ALA A 52 2.84 -13.51 1.45
N ILE A 53 2.59 -12.19 1.36
CA ILE A 53 1.36 -11.58 1.89
C ILE A 53 0.29 -11.37 0.82
N ALA A 54 0.57 -11.56 -0.47
CA ALA A 54 -0.30 -11.08 -1.56
C ALA A 54 -1.75 -11.56 -1.45
N SER A 55 -1.97 -12.85 -1.16
CA SER A 55 -3.31 -13.39 -0.98
C SER A 55 -4.03 -12.82 0.25
N ARG A 56 -3.32 -12.60 1.36
CA ARG A 56 -3.87 -11.94 2.54
C ARG A 56 -4.19 -10.47 2.29
N LEU A 57 -3.28 -9.77 1.62
CA LEU A 57 -3.45 -8.38 1.22
C LEU A 57 -4.70 -8.21 0.35
N ALA A 58 -4.94 -9.11 -0.60
CA ALA A 58 -6.14 -9.10 -1.42
C ALA A 58 -7.42 -9.22 -0.57
N LYS A 59 -7.44 -10.15 0.39
CA LYS A 59 -8.57 -10.35 1.31
C LYS A 59 -8.80 -9.13 2.21
N ASP A 60 -7.74 -8.60 2.81
CA ASP A 60 -7.81 -7.47 3.74
C ASP A 60 -8.29 -6.20 3.03
N THR A 61 -7.76 -5.93 1.84
CA THR A 61 -8.19 -4.77 1.04
C THR A 61 -9.62 -4.93 0.52
N GLN A 62 -10.06 -6.13 0.15
CA GLN A 62 -11.48 -6.39 -0.17
C GLN A 62 -12.40 -6.07 1.00
N GLN A 63 -12.02 -6.46 2.22
CA GLN A 63 -12.77 -6.12 3.43
C GLN A 63 -12.84 -4.60 3.62
N LEU A 64 -11.69 -3.91 3.56
CA LEU A 64 -11.64 -2.45 3.72
C LEU A 64 -12.51 -1.71 2.69
N MET A 65 -12.44 -2.13 1.42
CA MET A 65 -13.28 -1.55 0.37
C MET A 65 -14.77 -1.83 0.58
N ALA A 66 -15.14 -3.03 1.03
CA ALA A 66 -16.52 -3.34 1.39
C ALA A 66 -17.04 -2.50 2.56
N GLU A 67 -16.14 -2.09 3.47
CA GLU A 67 -16.43 -1.17 4.57
C GLU A 67 -16.41 0.30 4.13
N GLY A 68 -16.09 0.61 2.87
CA GLY A 68 -16.10 1.95 2.27
C GLY A 68 -14.77 2.72 2.41
N ILE A 69 -13.69 2.04 2.79
CA ILE A 69 -12.34 2.61 2.84
C ILE A 69 -11.69 2.36 1.49
N ASN A 70 -11.28 3.45 0.82
CA ASN A 70 -10.68 3.34 -0.51
C ASN A 70 -9.23 2.82 -0.43
N VAL A 71 -8.76 2.21 -1.52
CA VAL A 71 -7.41 1.61 -1.60
C VAL A 71 -6.75 1.98 -2.93
N LEU A 72 -5.49 2.37 -2.90
CA LEU A 72 -4.62 2.53 -4.08
C LEU A 72 -3.29 1.81 -3.84
N ALA A 73 -2.86 0.99 -4.80
CA ALA A 73 -1.52 0.40 -4.82
C ALA A 73 -0.63 1.14 -5.81
N VAL A 74 0.66 1.29 -5.51
CA VAL A 74 1.63 1.99 -6.35
C VAL A 74 2.88 1.13 -6.54
N MET A 75 3.28 0.96 -7.80
CA MET A 75 4.55 0.36 -8.20
C MET A 75 5.55 1.47 -8.54
N SER A 76 6.55 1.68 -7.67
CA SER A 76 7.64 2.65 -7.89
C SER A 76 8.99 2.01 -8.24
N ASN A 77 9.04 0.68 -8.41
CA ASN A 77 10.27 0.01 -8.82
C ASN A 77 10.62 0.31 -10.27
N ASP A 78 11.91 0.41 -10.57
CA ASP A 78 12.40 0.49 -11.95
C ASP A 78 12.21 -0.84 -12.68
N TYR A 79 11.11 -0.94 -13.42
CA TYR A 79 10.80 -2.13 -14.21
C TYR A 79 11.69 -2.30 -15.45
N GLN A 80 12.57 -1.34 -15.79
CA GLN A 80 13.58 -1.52 -16.83
C GLN A 80 14.71 -2.45 -16.37
N THR A 81 15.02 -2.44 -15.07
CA THR A 81 16.02 -3.32 -14.45
C THR A 81 15.39 -4.55 -13.81
N VAL A 82 14.11 -4.49 -13.45
CA VAL A 82 13.34 -5.62 -12.88
C VAL A 82 12.09 -5.90 -13.69
N ASP A 83 12.22 -6.68 -14.77
CA ASP A 83 11.13 -7.00 -15.70
C ASP A 83 9.86 -7.57 -15.03
N ALA A 84 10.02 -8.30 -13.93
CA ALA A 84 8.91 -8.84 -13.15
C ALA A 84 7.97 -7.76 -12.59
N ASP A 85 8.43 -6.51 -12.47
CA ASP A 85 7.65 -5.36 -12.02
C ASP A 85 7.04 -4.55 -13.17
N SER A 86 7.16 -5.01 -14.43
CA SER A 86 6.59 -4.32 -15.59
C SER A 86 5.05 -4.22 -15.52
N PRO A 87 4.44 -3.22 -16.18
CA PRO A 87 2.97 -3.07 -16.23
C PRO A 87 2.24 -4.34 -16.68
N ALA A 88 2.79 -5.08 -17.63
CA ALA A 88 2.21 -6.35 -18.08
C ALA A 88 2.24 -7.42 -16.97
N ASN A 89 3.33 -7.50 -16.20
CA ASN A 89 3.43 -8.42 -15.07
C ASN A 89 2.62 -7.95 -13.85
N MET A 90 2.37 -6.65 -13.67
CA MET A 90 1.44 -6.13 -12.67
C MET A 90 0.02 -6.65 -12.90
N LEU A 91 -0.46 -6.64 -14.15
CA LEU A 91 -1.77 -7.20 -14.50
C LEU A 91 -1.86 -8.69 -14.16
N ARG A 92 -0.84 -9.48 -14.54
CA ARG A 92 -0.79 -10.91 -14.23
C ARG A 92 -0.75 -11.19 -12.73
N PHE A 93 0.04 -10.41 -11.99
CA PHE A 93 0.17 -10.54 -10.54
C PHE A 93 -1.15 -10.19 -9.83
N ALA A 94 -1.80 -9.12 -10.27
CA ALA A 94 -3.11 -8.71 -9.77
C ALA A 94 -4.19 -9.78 -10.02
N GLU A 95 -4.24 -10.33 -11.24
CA GLU A 95 -5.16 -11.42 -11.59
C GLU A 95 -4.89 -12.68 -10.75
N GLN A 96 -3.62 -13.10 -10.66
CA GLN A 96 -3.22 -14.30 -9.91
C GLN A 96 -3.63 -14.24 -8.43
N HIS A 97 -3.54 -13.07 -7.80
CA HIS A 97 -3.83 -12.90 -6.38
C HIS A 97 -5.21 -12.29 -6.08
N GLY A 98 -6.02 -11.99 -7.10
CA GLY A 98 -7.36 -11.44 -6.92
C GLY A 98 -7.39 -9.99 -6.43
N PHE A 99 -6.43 -9.16 -6.84
CA PHE A 99 -6.42 -7.74 -6.50
C PHE A 99 -7.61 -7.03 -7.17
N SER A 100 -8.39 -6.32 -6.36
CA SER A 100 -9.61 -5.62 -6.79
C SER A 100 -9.51 -4.09 -6.62
N PHE A 101 -8.35 -3.61 -6.21
CA PHE A 101 -8.01 -2.20 -6.07
C PHE A 101 -7.19 -1.73 -7.29
N PRO A 102 -7.18 -0.42 -7.61
CA PRO A 102 -6.28 0.14 -8.62
C PRO A 102 -4.81 -0.09 -8.25
N TYR A 103 -4.04 -0.62 -9.21
CA TYR A 103 -2.60 -0.82 -9.10
C TYR A 103 -1.88 0.06 -10.12
N LEU A 104 -1.25 1.12 -9.63
CA LEU A 104 -0.77 2.26 -10.39
C LEU A 104 0.73 2.16 -10.67
N VAL A 105 1.16 2.72 -11.81
CA VAL A 105 2.55 2.77 -12.26
C VAL A 105 3.12 4.15 -11.96
N ASP A 106 4.13 4.21 -11.09
CA ASP A 106 4.93 5.41 -10.78
C ASP A 106 6.25 5.36 -11.58
N GLU A 107 6.14 5.62 -12.89
CA GLU A 107 7.21 5.35 -13.87
C GLU A 107 8.50 6.14 -13.64
N ASP A 108 8.41 7.39 -13.19
CA ASP A 108 9.56 8.25 -12.87
C ASP A 108 9.93 8.25 -11.37
N GLN A 109 9.18 7.46 -10.58
CA GLN A 109 9.39 7.22 -9.16
C GLN A 109 9.18 8.45 -8.28
N HIS A 110 8.54 9.51 -8.81
CA HIS A 110 8.38 10.76 -8.07
C HIS A 110 7.43 10.60 -6.89
N VAL A 111 6.35 9.82 -7.04
CA VAL A 111 5.36 9.62 -5.96
C VAL A 111 6.00 8.84 -4.82
N GLY A 112 6.71 7.75 -5.11
CA GLY A 112 7.43 6.98 -4.09
C GLY A 112 8.44 7.82 -3.31
N LYS A 113 9.19 8.69 -4.01
CA LYS A 113 10.15 9.62 -3.37
C LYS A 113 9.44 10.68 -2.52
N GLN A 114 8.35 11.24 -3.02
CA GLN A 114 7.57 12.29 -2.35
C GLN A 114 6.86 11.79 -1.09
N TYR A 115 6.40 10.53 -1.10
CA TYR A 115 5.84 9.85 0.07
C TYR A 115 6.91 9.35 1.04
N GLY A 116 8.19 9.42 0.65
CA GLY A 116 9.29 8.83 1.41
C GLY A 116 9.10 7.33 1.62
N ALA A 117 8.50 6.63 0.65
CA ALA A 117 8.37 5.18 0.68
C ALA A 117 9.77 4.56 0.61
N VAL A 118 10.04 3.53 1.43
CA VAL A 118 11.40 2.98 1.54
C VAL A 118 11.50 1.52 1.09
N CYS A 119 10.44 0.75 1.29
CA CYS A 119 10.41 -0.68 0.99
C CYS A 119 9.10 -1.11 0.34
N THR A 120 9.05 -2.38 -0.07
CA THR A 120 7.84 -3.05 -0.51
C THR A 120 7.62 -4.32 0.32
N PRO A 121 6.50 -4.45 1.05
CA PRO A 121 5.38 -3.49 1.13
C PRO A 121 5.65 -2.32 2.11
N ASP A 122 5.10 -1.15 1.81
CA ASP A 122 5.05 0.03 2.72
C ASP A 122 3.63 0.61 2.65
N PHE A 123 2.95 0.67 3.81
CA PHE A 123 1.51 0.98 3.90
C PHE A 123 1.29 2.35 4.53
N PHE A 124 0.40 3.14 3.95
CA PHE A 124 0.05 4.48 4.40
C PHE A 124 -1.46 4.61 4.53
N GLY A 125 -1.95 4.65 5.77
CA GLY A 125 -3.37 4.82 6.09
C GLY A 125 -3.70 6.27 6.42
N PHE A 126 -4.60 6.87 5.65
CA PHE A 126 -5.02 8.26 5.78
C PHE A 126 -6.46 8.38 6.29
N ASN A 127 -6.72 9.36 7.14
CA ASN A 127 -8.09 9.77 7.48
C ASN A 127 -8.74 10.58 6.33
N HIS A 128 -10.03 10.90 6.43
CA HIS A 128 -10.75 11.68 5.41
C HIS A 128 -10.21 13.11 5.20
N LEU A 129 -9.36 13.61 6.11
CA LEU A 129 -8.67 14.90 5.98
C LEU A 129 -7.35 14.78 5.21
N GLY A 130 -7.02 13.59 4.70
CA GLY A 130 -5.76 13.31 3.98
C GLY A 130 -4.54 13.30 4.90
N GLU A 131 -4.73 13.06 6.19
CA GLU A 131 -3.66 13.05 7.19
C GLU A 131 -3.24 11.61 7.49
N LEU A 132 -1.94 11.38 7.50
CA LEU A 132 -1.37 10.09 7.84
C LEU A 132 -1.72 9.73 9.29
N GLN A 133 -2.28 8.55 9.46
CA GLN A 133 -2.66 7.99 10.76
C GLN A 133 -2.10 6.58 10.96
N TYR A 134 -1.68 5.90 9.89
CA TYR A 134 -1.04 4.59 9.96
C TYR A 134 0.12 4.47 8.99
N ARG A 135 1.26 3.98 9.48
CA ARG A 135 2.39 3.50 8.69
C ARG A 135 3.07 2.36 9.44
N GLY A 136 2.84 1.14 8.96
CA GLY A 136 3.24 -0.08 9.64
C GLY A 136 3.05 -1.31 8.77
N ARG A 137 3.14 -2.50 9.38
CA ARG A 137 2.99 -3.81 8.70
C ARG A 137 1.53 -4.14 8.34
N LEU A 138 1.33 -5.22 7.58
CA LEU A 138 -0.02 -5.72 7.31
C LEU A 138 -0.64 -6.35 8.58
N ASP A 139 0.13 -7.25 9.19
CA ASP A 139 -0.26 -8.13 10.29
C ASP A 139 0.97 -8.65 11.04
N ASP A 140 0.75 -9.46 12.08
CA ASP A 140 1.82 -10.13 12.82
C ASP A 140 2.26 -11.48 12.22
N ALA A 141 1.56 -11.96 11.19
CA ALA A 141 1.89 -13.16 10.43
C ALA A 141 3.01 -12.88 9.41
N ARG A 142 4.25 -12.98 9.88
CA ARG A 142 5.50 -12.72 9.13
C ARG A 142 5.46 -13.16 7.64
N LEU A 143 5.95 -14.36 7.33
CA LEU A 143 5.99 -14.93 5.98
C LEU A 143 5.04 -16.13 5.83
N GLU A 144 4.52 -16.62 6.95
CA GLU A 144 3.61 -17.75 7.00
C GLU A 144 2.17 -17.27 6.95
N ASP A 145 1.26 -18.17 6.58
CA ASP A 145 -0.16 -17.91 6.66
C ASP A 145 -0.69 -18.42 8.00
N ASP A 146 -0.95 -17.49 8.93
CA ASP A 146 -1.52 -17.79 10.23
C ASP A 146 -2.99 -17.35 10.28
N PRO A 147 -3.95 -18.28 10.42
CA PRO A 147 -5.37 -17.92 10.54
C PRO A 147 -5.69 -17.14 11.83
N ASN A 148 -4.82 -17.18 12.85
CA ASN A 148 -4.98 -16.47 14.12
C ASN A 148 -4.22 -15.15 14.17
N ARG A 149 -3.67 -14.70 13.04
CA ARG A 149 -2.96 -13.41 12.94
C ARG A 149 -3.81 -12.25 13.43
N GLU A 150 -3.15 -11.22 13.93
CA GLU A 150 -3.75 -9.91 14.17
C GLU A 150 -3.64 -9.05 12.89
N PRO A 151 -4.76 -8.70 12.22
CA PRO A 151 -4.73 -7.88 11.01
C PRO A 151 -4.56 -6.39 11.35
N GLU A 152 -3.36 -6.01 11.79
CA GLU A 152 -3.04 -4.67 12.29
C GLU A 152 -3.44 -3.55 11.34
N LEU A 153 -3.21 -3.70 10.03
CA LEU A 153 -3.60 -2.70 9.03
C LEU A 153 -5.12 -2.53 8.96
N VAL A 154 -5.87 -3.63 8.98
CA VAL A 154 -7.34 -3.59 8.93
C VAL A 154 -7.88 -2.90 10.18
N ASN A 155 -7.41 -3.33 11.36
CA ASN A 155 -7.79 -2.75 12.65
C ASN A 155 -7.50 -1.24 12.68
N ALA A 156 -6.33 -0.83 12.18
CA ALA A 156 -5.95 0.58 12.12
C ALA A 156 -6.85 1.39 11.18
N MET A 157 -7.11 0.89 9.97
CA MET A 157 -7.97 1.59 9.01
C MET A 157 -9.42 1.69 9.49
N GLN A 158 -9.93 0.67 10.18
CA GLN A 158 -11.25 0.74 10.84
C GLN A 158 -11.29 1.80 11.95
N MET A 159 -10.25 1.87 12.78
CA MET A 159 -10.13 2.90 13.82
C MET A 159 -10.07 4.30 13.21
N ILE A 160 -9.30 4.48 12.13
CA ILE A 160 -9.20 5.73 11.37
C ILE A 160 -10.58 6.12 10.82
N ALA A 161 -11.29 5.20 10.17
CA ALA A 161 -12.62 5.46 9.62
C ALA A 161 -13.64 5.83 10.71
N ALA A 162 -13.51 5.28 11.91
CA ALA A 162 -14.45 5.52 13.01
C ALA A 162 -14.19 6.85 13.75
N ILE A 163 -12.92 7.18 14.01
CA ILE A 163 -12.56 8.28 14.92
C ILE A 163 -11.47 9.22 14.39
N ASN A 164 -11.08 9.11 13.11
CA ASN A 164 -10.06 9.91 12.43
C ASN A 164 -8.65 9.81 12.99
N LYS A 165 -8.39 8.81 13.83
CA LYS A 165 -7.10 8.59 14.48
C LYS A 165 -6.69 7.13 14.36
N GLY A 166 -5.41 6.91 14.11
CA GLY A 166 -4.82 5.57 14.11
C GLY A 166 -4.31 5.15 15.50
N PRO A 167 -3.89 3.88 15.63
CA PRO A 167 -3.27 3.38 16.86
C PRO A 167 -1.95 4.11 17.13
N LYS A 168 -1.67 4.45 18.39
CA LYS A 168 -0.44 5.16 18.78
C LYS A 168 0.82 4.30 18.66
N GLN A 169 0.68 3.00 18.90
CA GLN A 169 1.75 2.03 18.73
C GLN A 169 1.54 1.33 17.40
N GLN A 170 2.57 1.34 16.57
CA GLN A 170 2.55 0.76 15.23
C GLN A 170 3.86 0.02 15.01
N THR A 171 3.77 -1.20 14.50
CA THR A 171 4.95 -1.99 14.17
C THR A 171 5.33 -1.69 12.72
N ALA A 172 6.59 -1.36 12.48
CA ALA A 172 7.08 -1.06 11.14
C ALA A 172 6.83 -2.24 10.17
N SER A 173 6.52 -1.91 8.91
CA SER A 173 6.60 -2.91 7.84
C SER A 173 8.06 -3.22 7.54
N MET A 174 8.30 -4.38 6.93
CA MET A 174 9.62 -4.83 6.55
C MET A 174 9.57 -5.43 5.15
N GLY A 175 10.52 -5.04 4.33
CA GLY A 175 10.56 -5.54 2.95
C GLY A 175 11.81 -5.17 2.19
N CYS A 176 11.87 -5.64 0.95
CA CYS A 176 12.93 -5.24 0.04
C CYS A 176 12.83 -3.74 -0.25
N SER A 177 13.98 -3.07 -0.30
CA SER A 177 14.09 -1.68 -0.74
C SER A 177 13.47 -1.50 -2.13
N ILE A 178 12.79 -0.37 -2.33
CA ILE A 178 12.33 0.07 -3.65
C ILE A 178 13.53 0.13 -4.60
N LYS A 179 13.31 -0.24 -5.86
CA LYS A 179 14.34 -0.28 -6.91
C LYS A 179 14.40 1.07 -7.61
N TRP A 180 15.13 2.01 -7.01
CA TRP A 180 15.32 3.36 -7.58
C TRP A 180 16.22 3.34 -8.82
N ARG A 181 15.97 4.27 -9.75
CA ARG A 181 16.87 4.66 -10.85
C ARG A 181 17.96 5.61 -10.39
#